data_AF-X1KJ06-F1
#
_entry.id   AF-X1KJ06-F1
#
_cell.length_a   1.000
_cell.length_b   1.000
_cell.length_c   1.000
_cell.angle_alpha   90.00
_cell.angle_beta   90.00
_cell.angle_gamma   90.00
#
_symmetry.space_group_name_H-M   'P 1'
#
loop_
_entity.id
_entity.type
_entity.pdbx_description
1 polymer ?
#
loop_
_entity_poly.entity_id
_entity_poly.type
_entity_poly.pdbx_seq_one_letter_code
_entity_poly.pdbx_strand_id
1 'polypeptide(L)'
;HYNFTVSEATPLDVEVAVNPEMLGKVYENLVLEEERGQAGIFYTPRVELDFMCRRALIEYLDEESIVDRPDLIRLVMNADTPEFVPDFPPERLRCPCSPSKIGQ
;
A
#
# COMPACT_ATOMS: atom_id res chain seq x y z
N HIS A 1 18.28 -29.67 13.59
CA HIS A 1 16.84 -29.96 13.68
C HIS A 1 16.19 -28.81 14.46
N TYR A 2 15.77 -27.76 13.75
CA TYR A 2 15.09 -26.62 14.37
C TYR A 2 13.59 -26.90 14.36
N ASN A 3 12.98 -26.92 15.54
CA ASN A 3 11.56 -27.22 15.69
C ASN A 3 10.78 -25.90 15.62
N PHE A 4 10.23 -25.59 14.46
CA PHE A 4 9.55 -24.32 14.16
C PHE A 4 8.02 -24.45 14.32
N THR A 5 7.57 -25.03 15.43
CA THR A 5 6.15 -25.06 15.80
C THR A 5 5.98 -24.42 17.16
N VAL A 6 5.99 -23.09 17.18
CA VAL A 6 5.22 -22.36 18.20
C VAL A 6 3.88 -22.08 17.53
N SER A 7 2.85 -22.85 17.88
CA SER A 7 1.48 -22.48 17.54
C SER A 7 1.05 -21.35 18.47
N GLU A 8 1.16 -20.11 18.02
CA GLU A 8 0.41 -19.00 18.62
C GLU A 8 -0.99 -18.97 18.02
N ALA A 9 -1.85 -19.90 18.45
CA ALA A 9 -3.28 -19.80 18.15
C ALA A 9 -4.10 -20.54 19.21
N THR A 10 -4.35 -19.87 20.33
CA THR A 10 -5.56 -20.13 21.10
C THR A 10 -6.77 -19.68 20.25
N PRO A 11 -7.74 -20.55 19.92
CA PRO A 11 -8.85 -20.20 19.00
C PRO A 11 -9.91 -19.24 19.60
N LEU A 12 -9.70 -18.77 20.82
CA LEU A 12 -10.69 -18.00 21.60
C LEU A 12 -10.38 -16.51 21.73
N ASP A 13 -9.20 -16.04 21.32
CA ASP A 13 -8.94 -14.61 21.12
C ASP A 13 -9.11 -14.30 19.64
N VAL A 14 -10.37 -14.30 19.20
CA VAL A 14 -10.71 -13.51 18.02
C VAL A 14 -10.67 -12.05 18.50
N GLU A 15 -9.48 -11.47 18.57
CA GLU A 15 -9.38 -10.02 18.48
C GLU A 15 -10.10 -9.65 17.19
N VAL A 16 -11.28 -9.04 17.33
CA VAL A 16 -12.01 -8.49 16.21
C VAL A 16 -11.11 -7.40 15.64
N ALA A 17 -10.26 -7.79 14.69
CA ALA A 17 -9.29 -6.90 14.10
C ALA A 17 -10.04 -5.71 13.49
N VAL A 18 -9.76 -4.52 14.01
CA VAL A 18 -10.42 -3.31 13.53
C VAL A 18 -9.98 -3.08 12.09
N ASN A 19 -10.95 -2.89 11.17
CA ASN A 19 -10.65 -2.68 9.77
C ASN A 19 -9.78 -1.40 9.60
N PRO A 20 -8.58 -1.48 9.00
CA PRO A 20 -7.69 -0.33 8.82
C PRO A 20 -8.33 0.79 7.99
N GLU A 21 -9.25 0.48 7.08
CA GLU A 21 -10.02 1.48 6.34
C GLU A 21 -10.94 2.29 7.26
N MET A 22 -11.58 1.62 8.23
CA MET A 22 -12.42 2.29 9.22
C MET A 22 -11.57 3.21 10.10
N LEU A 23 -10.40 2.75 10.55
CA LEU A 23 -9.48 3.56 11.34
C LEU A 23 -8.96 4.79 10.56
N GLY A 24 -8.58 4.59 9.29
CA GLY A 24 -8.12 5.67 8.43
C GLY A 24 -9.18 6.75 8.24
N LYS A 25 -10.42 6.37 7.92
CA LYS A 25 -11.54 7.31 7.77
C LYS A 25 -11.91 8.02 9.07
N VAL A 26 -11.90 7.30 10.19
CA VAL A 26 -12.14 7.92 11.51
C VAL A 26 -11.06 8.94 11.80
N TYR A 27 -9.79 8.60 11.56
CA TYR A 27 -8.68 9.53 11.76
C TYR A 27 -8.78 10.76 10.86
N GLU A 28 -9.09 10.60 9.57
CA GLU A 28 -9.33 11.71 8.64
C GLU A 28 -10.45 12.65 9.10
N ASN A 29 -11.54 12.10 9.66
CA ASN A 29 -12.68 12.87 10.12
C ASN A 29 -12.43 13.63 11.43
N LEU A 30 -11.40 13.25 12.19
CA LEU A 30 -11.03 13.93 13.44
C LEU A 30 -10.15 15.16 13.21
N VAL A 31 -9.60 15.33 12.01
CA VAL A 31 -8.69 16.42 11.65
C VAL A 31 -9.45 17.49 10.87
N LEU A 32 -9.12 18.76 11.13
CA LEU A 32 -9.68 19.88 10.36
C LEU A 32 -9.25 19.77 8.89
N GLU A 33 -10.15 20.11 7.96
CA GLU A 33 -9.92 19.90 6.52
C GLU A 33 -8.65 20.62 5.99
N GLU A 34 -8.39 21.83 6.48
CA GLU A 34 -7.18 22.60 6.13
C GLU A 34 -5.89 21.90 6.59
N GLU A 35 -5.89 21.37 7.82
CA GLU A 35 -4.76 20.65 8.39
C GLU A 35 -4.55 19.29 7.72
N ARG A 36 -5.66 18.61 7.37
CA ARG A 36 -5.65 17.32 6.67
C ARG A 36 -4.92 17.42 5.33
N GLY A 37 -5.24 18.45 4.55
CA GLY A 37 -4.62 18.70 3.25
C GLY A 37 -3.13 19.04 3.36
N GLN A 38 -2.76 19.88 4.32
CA GLN A 38 -1.37 20.29 4.52
C GLN A 38 -0.48 19.17 5.06
N ALA A 39 -1.00 18.36 5.98
CA ALA A 39 -0.28 17.26 6.60
C ALA A 39 -0.30 15.97 5.77
N GLY A 40 -1.11 15.90 4.70
CA GLY A 40 -1.25 14.71 3.87
C GLY A 40 -1.92 13.54 4.59
N ILE A 41 -2.87 13.84 5.48
CA ILE A 41 -3.57 12.83 6.29
C ILE A 41 -4.70 12.23 5.44
N PHE A 42 -4.36 11.20 4.67
CA PHE A 42 -5.30 10.46 3.85
C PHE A 42 -4.97 8.97 3.92
N TYR A 43 -6.00 8.17 4.18
CA TYR A 43 -5.94 6.74 4.14
C TYR A 43 -5.69 6.28 2.70
N THR A 44 -4.66 5.46 2.52
CA THR A 44 -4.36 4.79 1.25
C THR A 44 -5.14 3.47 1.19
N PRO A 45 -6.05 3.28 0.22
CA PRO A 45 -6.77 2.03 0.03
C PRO A 45 -5.86 0.82 -0.14
N ARG A 46 -6.36 -0.36 0.26
CA ARG A 46 -5.61 -1.62 0.21
C ARG A 46 -5.04 -1.95 -1.16
N VAL A 47 -5.74 -1.60 -2.23
CA VAL A 47 -5.32 -1.87 -3.61
C VAL A 47 -4.13 -1.00 -4.01
N GLU A 48 -4.12 0.27 -3.59
CA GLU A 48 -2.99 1.19 -3.79
C GLU A 48 -1.76 0.69 -3.02
N LEU A 49 -1.95 0.27 -1.76
CA LEU A 49 -0.87 -0.31 -0.95
C LEU A 49 -0.28 -1.59 -1.55
N ASP A 50 -1.12 -2.52 -1.98
CA ASP A 50 -0.68 -3.77 -2.61
C ASP A 50 0.18 -3.50 -3.85
N PHE A 51 -0.27 -2.60 -4.71
CA PHE A 51 0.50 -2.17 -5.87
C PHE A 51 1.85 -1.53 -5.50
N MET A 52 1.85 -0.60 -4.53
CA MET A 52 3.08 0.06 -4.08
C MET A 52 4.09 -0.93 -3.49
N CYS A 53 3.64 -1.88 -2.68
CA CYS A 53 4.49 -2.93 -2.12
C CYS A 53 5.06 -3.84 -3.20
N ARG A 54 4.24 -4.32 -4.15
CA ARG A 54 4.71 -5.14 -5.27
C ARG A 54 5.73 -4.40 -6.13
N ARG A 55 5.53 -3.11 -6.39
CA ARG A 55 6.50 -2.26 -7.10
C ARG A 55 7.81 -2.12 -6.33
N ALA A 56 7.75 -1.81 -5.04
CA ALA A 56 8.95 -1.69 -4.21
C ALA A 56 9.76 -2.99 -4.18
N LEU A 57 9.09 -4.14 -4.11
CA LEU A 57 9.74 -5.45 -4.20
C LEU A 57 10.42 -5.68 -5.54
N ILE A 58 9.79 -5.31 -6.66
CA ILE A 58 10.40 -5.44 -7.99
C ILE A 58 11.67 -4.60 -8.07
N GLU A 59 11.63 -3.31 -7.70
CA GLU A 59 12.83 -2.46 -7.79
C GLU A 59 13.94 -2.97 -6.87
N TYR A 60 13.61 -3.38 -5.64
CA TYR A 60 14.59 -3.92 -4.70
C TYR A 60 15.26 -5.20 -5.22
N LEU A 61 14.48 -6.11 -5.82
CA LEU A 61 15.01 -7.33 -6.39
C LEU A 61 15.84 -7.05 -7.65
N ASP A 62 15.43 -6.09 -8.49
CA ASP A 62 16.11 -5.72 -9.73
C ASP A 62 17.53 -5.17 -9.47
N GLU A 63 17.77 -4.52 -8.34
CA GLU A 63 19.08 -3.92 -8.00
C GLU A 63 20.24 -4.93 -7.90
N GLU A 64 19.98 -6.16 -7.44
CA GLU A 64 21.03 -7.16 -7.14
C GLU A 64 20.77 -8.54 -7.79
N SER A 65 19.79 -8.61 -8.70
CA SER A 65 19.32 -9.87 -9.31
C SER A 65 20.04 -10.22 -10.62
N ILE A 66 20.25 -11.52 -10.84
CA ILE A 66 20.69 -12.11 -12.12
C ILE A 66 19.47 -12.41 -13.03
N VAL A 67 18.26 -12.37 -12.46
CA VAL A 67 16.97 -12.58 -13.15
C VAL A 67 16.57 -11.30 -13.88
N ASP A 68 16.12 -11.46 -15.13
CA ASP A 68 15.66 -10.35 -15.95
C ASP A 68 14.38 -9.70 -15.38
N ARG A 69 14.31 -8.37 -15.44
CA ARG A 69 13.19 -7.56 -14.95
C ARG A 69 11.80 -8.03 -15.39
N PRO A 70 11.55 -8.46 -16.65
CA PRO A 70 10.24 -8.97 -17.06
C PRO A 70 9.80 -10.23 -16.29
N ASP A 71 10.73 -11.12 -15.95
CA ASP A 71 10.43 -12.32 -15.18
C ASP A 71 10.16 -11.99 -13.71
N LEU A 72 10.87 -11.01 -13.13
CA LEU A 72 10.56 -10.47 -11.80
C LEU A 72 9.16 -9.85 -11.75
N ILE A 73 8.78 -9.09 -12.77
CA ILE A 73 7.42 -8.52 -12.89
C ILE A 73 6.39 -9.64 -12.96
N ARG A 74 6.58 -10.66 -13.81
CA ARG A 74 5.64 -11.79 -13.90
C ARG A 74 5.47 -12.49 -12.55
N LEU A 75 6.58 -12.73 -11.85
CA LEU A 75 6.62 -13.39 -10.55
C LEU A 75 5.89 -12.57 -9.46
N VAL A 76 6.20 -11.29 -9.32
CA VAL A 76 5.69 -10.44 -8.23
C VAL A 76 4.27 -9.96 -8.50
N MET A 77 3.93 -9.69 -9.76
CA MET A 77 2.58 -9.23 -10.15
C MET A 77 1.61 -10.36 -10.43
N ASN A 78 2.03 -11.63 -10.35
CA ASN A 78 1.23 -12.80 -10.72
C ASN A 78 0.58 -12.65 -12.11
N ALA A 79 1.35 -12.22 -13.11
CA ALA A 79 0.80 -11.82 -14.42
C ALA A 79 0.16 -12.98 -15.23
N ASP A 80 0.19 -14.21 -14.72
CA ASP A 80 -0.48 -15.38 -15.29
C ASP A 80 -1.99 -15.44 -14.93
N THR A 81 -2.45 -14.62 -13.97
CA THR A 81 -3.87 -14.43 -13.67
C THR A 81 -4.34 -13.06 -14.19
N PRO A 82 -5.54 -12.96 -14.79
CA PRO A 82 -6.11 -11.67 -15.15
C PRO A 82 -6.54 -10.94 -13.88
N GLU A 83 -5.61 -10.26 -13.20
CA GLU A 83 -5.91 -9.43 -12.04
C GLU A 83 -6.26 -7.98 -12.44
N PHE A 84 -7.19 -7.44 -11.68
CA PHE A 84 -7.70 -6.08 -11.68
C PHE A 84 -6.57 -5.04 -11.76
N VAL A 85 -6.49 -4.30 -12.86
CA VAL A 85 -5.69 -3.06 -12.92
C VAL A 85 -6.46 -2.02 -12.12
N PRO A 86 -5.94 -1.56 -10.97
CA PRO A 86 -6.62 -0.54 -10.21
C PRO A 86 -6.64 0.74 -11.02
N ASP A 87 -7.84 1.29 -11.24
CA ASP A 87 -7.95 2.66 -11.74
C ASP A 87 -7.48 3.59 -10.61
N PHE A 88 -6.29 4.16 -10.79
CA PHE A 88 -5.74 5.14 -9.87
C PHE A 88 -6.17 6.53 -10.36
N PRO A 89 -7.25 7.12 -9.81
CA PRO A 89 -7.66 8.45 -10.24
C PRO A 89 -6.51 9.44 -9.98
N PRO A 90 -6.19 10.31 -10.94
CA PRO A 90 -5.06 11.25 -10.84
C PRO A 90 -5.19 12.22 -9.65
N GLU A 91 -6.37 12.34 -9.06
CA GLU A 91 -6.66 13.12 -7.86
C GLU A 91 -5.94 12.59 -6.62
N ARG A 92 -5.73 11.28 -6.51
CA ARG A 92 -5.04 10.64 -5.36
C ARG A 92 -3.53 10.57 -5.50
N LEU A 93 -3.04 10.61 -6.74
CA LEU A 93 -1.60 10.67 -7.04
C LEU A 93 -1.03 12.08 -6.90
N ARG A 94 -1.88 13.09 -6.68
CA ARG A 94 -1.44 14.45 -6.43
C ARG A 94 -0.98 14.57 -4.98
N CYS A 95 0.33 14.60 -4.78
CA CYS A 95 0.92 15.16 -3.57
C CYS A 95 0.36 16.58 -3.38
N PRO A 96 -0.35 16.88 -2.26
CA PRO A 96 -0.84 18.22 -1.97
C PRO A 96 0.28 19.26 -1.90
N CYS A 97 1.51 18.79 -1.69
CA CYS A 97 2.72 19.58 -1.52
C CYS A 97 3.45 19.91 -2.84
N SER A 98 2.89 19.63 -4.02
CA SER A 98 3.56 20.04 -5.27
C SER A 98 3.62 21.58 -5.36
N PRO A 99 4.81 22.20 -5.53
CA PRO A 99 4.94 23.67 -5.60
C PRO A 99 4.35 24.33 -6.87
N SER A 100 3.46 23.69 -7.61
CA SER A 100 3.07 24.15 -8.95
C SER A 100 1.98 25.23 -9.01
N LYS A 101 1.62 25.87 -7.88
CA LYS A 101 0.77 27.09 -7.88
C LYS A 101 1.24 28.17 -6.90
N ILE A 102 2.51 28.55 -6.98
CA ILE A 102 2.95 29.90 -6.61
C ILE A 102 3.64 30.50 -7.84
N GLY A 103 2.91 31.34 -8.57
CA GLY A 103 3.46 32.32 -9.51
C GLY A 103 4.03 31.78 -10.83
N GLN A 104 3.16 31.70 -11.84
CA GLN A 104 3.30 32.38 -13.13
C GLN A 104 1.94 32.45 -13.82
#